data_AF-A0A3R8JYQ0-F1
#
_entry.id   AF-A0A3R8JYQ0-F1
#
_cell.length_a   1.000
_cell.length_b   1.000
_cell.length_c   1.000
_cell.angle_alpha   90.00
_cell.angle_beta   90.00
_cell.angle_gamma   90.00
#
_symmetry.space_group_name_H-M   'P 1'
#
loop_
_entity.id
_entity.type
_entity.pdbx_description
1 polymer ?
#
loop_
_entity_poly.entity_id
_entity_poly.type
_entity_poly.pdbx_seq_one_letter_code
_entity_poly.pdbx_strand_id
1 'polypeptide(L)'
;MNTDPWRILRECQSRSAHEQQLLSGRDWLLVSAIVEYLTALFPLYLWTVDYFVSARVGTDPISDKMRLACCAMLGVGTTFLVLSWWAKYAPFRASVIALLFYAGLQTWIMLTLPHHLMDGIASKIIIFLGLLMAVRTGYRRRHHA
;
A
#
# COMPACT_ATOMS: atom_id res chain seq x y z
N MET A 1 2.61 4.34 -52.78
CA MET A 1 2.85 4.00 -51.36
C MET A 1 1.68 4.56 -50.56
N ASN A 2 0.63 3.76 -50.33
CA ASN A 2 -0.49 4.16 -49.46
C ASN A 2 -0.10 3.82 -48.02
N THR A 3 0.41 4.82 -47.29
CA THR A 3 0.50 4.75 -45.82
C THR A 3 -0.92 4.91 -45.28
N ASP A 4 -1.56 3.77 -44.98
CA ASP A 4 -2.88 3.75 -44.38
C ASP A 4 -2.85 4.48 -43.02
N PRO A 5 -3.47 5.67 -42.89
CA PRO A 5 -3.35 6.51 -41.68
C PRO A 5 -3.91 5.80 -40.43
N TRP A 6 -4.81 4.84 -40.64
CA TRP A 6 -5.39 4.02 -39.58
C TRP A 6 -4.40 3.05 -38.94
N ARG A 7 -3.27 2.75 -39.59
CA ARG A 7 -2.22 1.91 -39.03
C ARG A 7 -1.46 2.63 -37.92
N ILE A 8 -1.11 3.89 -38.16
CA ILE A 8 -0.39 4.73 -37.18
C ILE A 8 -1.27 4.96 -35.95
N LEU A 9 -2.57 5.21 -36.13
CA LEU A 9 -3.52 5.37 -35.03
C LEU A 9 -3.67 4.10 -34.19
N ARG A 10 -3.70 2.91 -34.82
CA ARG A 10 -3.74 1.62 -34.10
C ARG A 10 -2.46 1.33 -33.35
N GLU A 11 -1.29 1.67 -33.90
CA GLU A 11 0.00 1.54 -33.22
C GLU A 11 0.12 2.50 -32.03
N CYS A 12 -0.39 3.73 -32.14
CA CYS A 12 -0.47 4.67 -31.03
C CYS A 12 -1.47 4.21 -29.96
N GLN A 13 -2.65 3.70 -30.33
CA GLN A 13 -3.60 3.14 -29.36
C GLN A 13 -3.05 1.91 -28.64
N SER A 14 -2.34 1.02 -29.33
CA SER A 14 -1.74 -0.15 -28.69
C SER A 14 -0.63 0.26 -27.72
N ARG A 15 0.20 1.25 -28.08
CA ARG A 15 1.20 1.84 -27.17
C ARG A 15 0.57 2.52 -25.96
N SER A 16 -0.42 3.38 -26.16
CA SER A 16 -1.10 4.07 -25.05
C SER A 16 -1.82 3.09 -24.13
N ALA A 17 -2.46 2.04 -24.66
CA ALA A 17 -3.07 0.98 -23.86
C ALA A 17 -2.01 0.20 -23.06
N HIS A 18 -0.83 -0.02 -23.64
CA HIS A 18 0.29 -0.66 -22.96
C HIS A 18 0.89 0.23 -21.85
N GLU A 19 0.97 1.55 -22.09
CA GLU A 19 1.44 2.55 -21.12
C GLU A 19 0.45 2.78 -19.97
N GLN A 20 -0.86 2.78 -20.23
CA GLN A 20 -1.87 2.84 -19.17
C GLN A 20 -1.87 1.57 -18.31
N GLN A 21 -1.57 0.41 -18.89
CA GLN A 21 -1.41 -0.82 -18.12
C GLN A 21 -0.14 -0.83 -17.25
N LEU A 22 0.94 -0.17 -17.69
CA LEU A 22 2.19 0.01 -16.92
C LEU A 22 1.98 0.80 -15.62
N LEU A 23 0.99 1.69 -15.58
CA LEU A 23 0.66 2.50 -14.40
C LEU A 23 -0.18 1.71 -13.36
N SER A 24 -1.02 0.78 -13.81
CA SER A 24 -2.04 0.14 -12.94
C SER A 24 -1.50 -0.57 -11.68
N GLY A 25 -0.46 -1.40 -11.78
CA GLY A 25 0.06 -2.18 -10.63
C GLY A 25 0.81 -1.34 -9.61
N ARG A 26 1.54 -0.32 -10.07
CA ARG A 26 2.23 0.65 -9.21
C ARG A 26 1.24 1.53 -8.46
N ASP A 27 0.18 1.95 -9.16
CA ASP A 27 -0.84 2.82 -8.59
C ASP A 27 -1.59 2.10 -7.47
N TRP A 28 -1.84 0.79 -7.58
CA TRP A 28 -2.40 0.00 -6.48
C TRP A 28 -1.50 -0.05 -5.24
N LEU A 29 -0.18 -0.18 -5.40
CA LEU A 29 0.76 -0.11 -4.27
C LEU A 29 0.77 1.28 -3.63
N LEU A 30 0.67 2.33 -4.44
CA LEU A 30 0.60 3.72 -3.97
C LEU A 30 -0.72 3.97 -3.22
N VAL A 31 -1.84 3.47 -3.72
CA VAL A 31 -3.14 3.53 -3.04
C VAL A 31 -3.08 2.80 -1.70
N SER A 32 -2.52 1.59 -1.65
CA SER A 32 -2.33 0.86 -0.40
C SER A 32 -1.45 1.62 0.60
N ALA A 33 -0.38 2.27 0.13
CA ALA A 33 0.46 3.11 0.98
C ALA A 33 -0.33 4.32 1.53
N ILE A 34 -1.10 5.01 0.69
CA ILE A 34 -1.93 6.15 1.12
C ILE A 34 -2.97 5.73 2.15
N VAL A 35 -3.65 4.60 1.93
CA VAL A 35 -4.64 4.06 2.88
C VAL A 35 -3.97 3.78 4.22
N GLU A 36 -2.76 3.22 4.23
CA GLU A 36 -2.01 2.96 5.46
C GLU A 36 -1.56 4.25 6.17
N TYR A 37 -1.18 5.29 5.43
CA TYR A 37 -0.89 6.59 6.05
C TYR A 37 -2.15 7.23 6.65
N LEU A 38 -3.28 7.14 5.95
CA LEU A 38 -4.56 7.65 6.44
C LEU A 38 -5.00 6.95 7.72
N THR A 39 -4.82 5.64 7.82
CA THR A 39 -5.11 4.89 9.06
C THR A 39 -4.15 5.25 10.19
N ALA A 40 -2.88 5.55 9.87
CA ALA A 40 -1.90 6.00 10.84
C ALA A 40 -2.14 7.43 11.36
N LEU A 41 -2.96 8.26 10.69
CA LEU A 41 -3.26 9.62 11.15
C LEU A 41 -3.94 9.66 12.51
N PHE A 42 -4.84 8.71 12.79
CA PHE A 42 -5.58 8.69 14.06
C PHE A 42 -4.65 8.44 15.28
N PRO A 43 -3.83 7.37 15.32
CA PRO A 43 -2.89 7.20 16.43
C PRO A 43 -1.82 8.30 16.47
N LEU A 44 -1.43 8.88 15.33
CA LEU A 44 -0.51 10.02 15.29
C LEU A 44 -1.13 11.29 15.88
N TYR A 45 -2.41 11.54 15.62
CA TYR A 45 -3.17 12.62 16.25
C TYR A 45 -3.23 12.44 17.77
N LEU A 46 -3.58 11.24 18.25
CA LEU A 46 -3.60 10.97 19.69
C LEU A 46 -2.23 11.18 20.33
N TRP A 47 -1.16 10.73 19.68
CA TRP A 47 0.21 10.93 20.17
C TRP A 47 0.60 12.41 20.21
N THR A 48 0.28 13.20 19.18
CA THR A 48 0.58 14.64 19.20
C THR A 48 -0.21 15.37 20.27
N VAL A 49 -1.49 15.06 20.45
CA VAL A 49 -2.32 15.63 21.53
C VAL A 49 -1.75 15.30 22.90
N ASP A 50 -1.37 14.04 23.17
CA ASP A 50 -0.69 13.66 24.42
C ASP A 50 0.59 14.46 24.64
N TYR A 51 1.43 14.59 23.61
CA TYR A 51 2.66 15.36 23.73
C TYR A 51 2.41 16.83 24.14
N PHE A 52 1.38 17.47 23.56
CA PHE A 52 1.05 18.87 23.87
C PHE A 52 0.28 19.05 25.20
N VAL A 53 -0.59 18.12 25.55
CA VAL A 53 -1.47 18.20 26.73
C VAL A 53 -0.76 17.70 27.99
N SER A 54 -0.01 16.60 27.91
CA SER A 54 0.76 16.07 29.05
C SER A 54 1.86 17.04 29.48
N ALA A 55 2.39 17.84 28.55
CA ALA A 55 3.28 18.96 28.87
C ALA A 55 2.62 20.10 29.66
N ARG A 56 1.29 20.20 29.67
CA ARG A 56 0.53 21.28 30.32
C ARG A 56 -0.22 20.86 31.57
N VAL A 57 -0.72 19.62 31.63
CA VAL A 57 -1.70 19.19 32.65
C VAL A 57 -1.17 18.07 33.55
N GLY A 58 0.01 17.50 33.27
CA GLY A 58 0.56 16.40 34.07
C GLY A 58 -0.35 15.15 34.03
N THR A 59 -0.99 14.92 32.89
CA THR A 59 -1.81 13.72 32.64
C THR A 59 -0.93 12.50 32.43
N ASP A 60 -1.48 11.32 32.73
CA ASP A 60 -0.79 10.04 32.50
C ASP A 60 -0.43 9.90 31.01
N PRO A 61 0.81 9.47 30.69
CA PRO A 61 1.27 9.37 29.31
C PRO A 61 0.50 8.28 28.56
N ILE A 62 0.31 8.49 27.25
CA ILE A 62 -0.21 7.43 26.37
C ILE A 62 0.64 6.16 26.50
N SER A 63 -0.05 5.01 26.52
CA SER A 63 0.59 3.68 26.55
C SER A 63 1.63 3.52 25.44
N ASP A 64 2.82 3.05 25.80
CA ASP A 64 3.91 2.76 24.85
C ASP A 64 3.49 1.86 23.69
N LYS A 65 2.47 1.00 23.91
CA LYS A 65 1.87 0.15 22.88
C LYS A 65 1.27 0.96 21.72
N MET A 66 0.65 2.10 22.01
CA MET A 66 0.06 2.97 20.98
C MET A 66 1.14 3.68 20.16
N ARG A 67 2.24 4.10 20.80
CA ARG A 67 3.40 4.71 20.13
C ARG A 67 4.08 3.70 19.20
N LEU A 68 4.30 2.48 19.70
CA LEU A 68 4.85 1.38 18.90
C LEU A 68 3.94 1.06 17.71
N ALA A 69 2.62 1.02 17.91
CA ALA A 69 1.65 0.77 16.85
C ALA A 69 1.68 1.88 15.78
N CYS A 70 1.74 3.15 16.18
CA CYS A 70 1.87 4.28 15.25
C CYS A 70 3.15 4.17 14.40
N CYS A 71 4.29 3.92 15.04
CA CYS A 71 5.55 3.70 14.34
C CYS A 71 5.49 2.50 13.38
N ALA A 72 4.85 1.41 13.79
CA ALA A 72 4.68 0.23 12.94
C ALA A 72 3.83 0.53 11.71
N MET A 73 2.68 1.21 11.87
CA MET A 73 1.81 1.60 10.74
C MET A 73 2.53 2.53 9.76
N LEU A 74 3.28 3.53 10.26
CA LEU A 74 4.12 4.38 9.42
C LEU A 74 5.24 3.57 8.73
N GLY A 75 5.83 2.60 9.42
CA GLY A 75 6.81 1.66 8.86
C GLY A 75 6.24 0.82 7.72
N VAL A 76 5.00 0.34 7.85
CA VAL A 76 4.31 -0.41 6.78
C VAL A 76 4.00 0.50 5.59
N GLY A 77 3.46 1.70 5.85
CA GLY A 77 3.17 2.68 4.80
C GLY A 77 4.42 3.11 4.01
N THR A 78 5.52 3.37 4.70
CA THR A 78 6.82 3.67 4.07
C THR A 78 7.34 2.48 3.25
N THR A 79 7.21 1.25 3.76
CA THR A 79 7.59 0.04 3.02
C THR A 79 6.82 -0.08 1.71
N PHE A 80 5.50 0.14 1.72
CA PHE A 80 4.70 0.14 0.49
C PHE A 80 5.07 1.27 -0.47
N LEU A 81 5.44 2.45 0.03
CA LEU A 81 5.88 3.58 -0.79
C LEU A 81 7.21 3.26 -1.49
N VAL A 82 8.18 2.67 -0.76
CA VAL A 82 9.45 2.18 -1.33
C VAL A 82 9.20 1.09 -2.37
N LEU A 83 8.30 0.15 -2.09
CA LEU A 83 7.93 -0.89 -3.05
C LEU A 83 7.22 -0.32 -4.28
N SER A 84 6.40 0.72 -4.13
CA SER A 84 5.79 1.45 -5.25
C SER A 84 6.85 2.15 -6.12
N TRP A 85 7.86 2.75 -5.49
CA TRP A 85 9.00 3.32 -6.22
C TRP A 85 9.77 2.23 -7.00
N TRP A 86 10.04 1.10 -6.34
CA TRP A 86 10.75 -0.03 -6.96
C TRP A 86 9.92 -0.74 -8.04
N ALA A 87 8.59 -0.69 -7.96
CA ALA A 87 7.68 -1.23 -8.97
C ALA A 87 7.87 -0.59 -10.36
N LYS A 88 8.54 0.58 -10.45
CA LYS A 88 8.97 1.16 -11.73
C LYS A 88 9.89 0.22 -12.53
N TYR A 89 10.73 -0.57 -11.84
CA TYR A 89 11.69 -1.48 -12.46
C TYR A 89 11.18 -2.91 -12.57
N ALA A 90 10.44 -3.39 -11.55
CA ALA A 90 9.95 -4.77 -11.50
C ALA A 90 8.59 -4.87 -10.79
N PRO A 91 7.47 -4.50 -11.45
CA PRO A 91 6.19 -4.35 -10.77
C PRO A 91 5.63 -5.67 -10.23
N PHE A 92 5.78 -6.78 -10.96
CA PHE A 92 5.30 -8.07 -10.47
C PHE A 92 6.03 -8.52 -9.19
N ARG A 93 7.35 -8.36 -9.14
CA ARG A 93 8.14 -8.73 -7.96
C ARG A 93 7.79 -7.85 -6.76
N ALA A 94 7.65 -6.55 -6.98
CA ALA A 94 7.25 -5.60 -5.95
C ALA A 94 5.88 -5.94 -5.36
N SER A 95 4.87 -6.21 -6.21
CA SER A 95 3.53 -6.57 -5.75
C SER A 95 3.51 -7.89 -4.96
N VAL A 96 4.24 -8.91 -5.41
CA VAL A 96 4.33 -10.20 -4.69
C VAL A 96 5.00 -10.03 -3.34
N ILE A 97 6.10 -9.27 -3.28
CA ILE A 97 6.81 -8.99 -2.02
C ILE A 97 5.90 -8.21 -1.07
N ALA A 98 5.18 -7.19 -1.56
CA ALA A 98 4.24 -6.42 -0.75
C ALA A 98 3.12 -7.31 -0.18
N LEU A 99 2.55 -8.20 -1.00
CA LEU A 99 1.52 -9.13 -0.57
C LEU A 99 2.03 -10.11 0.50
N LEU A 100 3.21 -10.71 0.27
CA LEU A 100 3.82 -11.65 1.22
C LEU A 100 4.19 -10.97 2.54
N PHE A 101 4.77 -9.78 2.47
CA PHE A 101 5.10 -8.97 3.63
C PHE A 101 3.84 -8.66 4.46
N TYR A 102 2.79 -8.16 3.80
CA TYR A 102 1.55 -7.80 4.47
C TYR A 102 0.82 -9.02 5.05
N ALA A 103 0.74 -10.12 4.31
CA ALA A 103 0.17 -11.37 4.81
C ALA A 103 0.95 -11.89 6.03
N GLY A 104 2.28 -11.92 5.96
CA GLY A 104 3.14 -12.33 7.07
C GLY A 104 2.96 -11.43 8.31
N LEU A 105 2.85 -10.12 8.12
CA LEU A 105 2.55 -9.18 9.19
C LEU A 105 1.19 -9.47 9.86
N GLN A 106 0.14 -9.72 9.06
CA GLN A 106 -1.18 -10.06 9.61
C GLN A 106 -1.18 -11.39 10.36
N THR A 107 -0.46 -12.42 9.84
CA THR A 107 -0.28 -13.69 10.56
C THR A 107 0.48 -13.50 11.86
N TRP A 108 1.51 -12.67 11.88
CA TRP A 108 2.26 -12.33 13.09
C TRP A 108 1.37 -11.63 14.14
N ILE A 109 0.56 -10.66 13.71
CA ILE A 109 -0.39 -9.96 14.60
C ILE A 109 -1.43 -10.94 15.14
N MET A 110 -1.94 -11.86 14.30
CA MET A 110 -2.91 -12.88 14.71
C MET A 110 -2.37 -13.79 15.82
N LEU A 111 -1.09 -14.17 15.74
CA LEU A 111 -0.45 -15.03 16.75
C LEU A 111 -0.11 -14.29 18.05
N THR A 112 0.26 -13.02 17.96
CA THR A 112 0.71 -12.25 19.13
C THR A 112 -0.43 -11.56 19.88
N LEU A 113 -1.43 -11.02 19.15
CA LEU A 113 -2.49 -10.15 19.68
C LEU A 113 -3.83 -10.43 18.98
N PRO A 114 -4.48 -11.58 19.24
CA PRO A 114 -5.70 -12.00 18.53
C PRO A 114 -6.89 -11.05 18.74
N HIS A 115 -6.92 -10.34 19.87
CA HIS A 115 -8.01 -9.41 20.21
C HIS A 115 -8.02 -8.16 19.32
N HIS A 116 -6.85 -7.76 18.78
CA HIS A 116 -6.72 -6.59 17.89
C HIS A 116 -6.87 -6.93 16.40
N LEU A 117 -7.27 -8.17 16.09
CA LEU A 117 -7.43 -8.59 14.71
C LEU A 117 -8.63 -7.90 14.04
N MET A 118 -9.70 -7.69 14.81
CA MET A 118 -10.94 -7.04 14.37
C MET A 118 -10.76 -5.52 14.19
N ASP A 119 -9.82 -4.91 14.92
CA ASP A 119 -9.55 -3.48 14.81
C ASP A 119 -9.04 -3.14 13.41
N GLY A 120 -9.71 -2.18 12.76
CA GLY A 120 -9.36 -1.75 11.42
C GLY A 120 -9.57 -2.81 10.34
N ILE A 121 -10.47 -3.79 10.52
CA ILE A 121 -10.68 -4.84 9.51
C ILE A 121 -11.05 -4.28 8.12
N ALA A 122 -11.79 -3.17 8.08
CA ALA A 122 -12.15 -2.50 6.84
C ALA A 122 -10.91 -2.00 6.07
N SER A 123 -9.98 -1.30 6.72
CA SER A 123 -8.75 -0.86 6.07
C SER A 123 -7.88 -2.03 5.68
N LYS A 124 -7.80 -3.08 6.52
CA LYS A 124 -7.03 -4.29 6.22
C LYS A 124 -7.53 -4.98 4.96
N ILE A 125 -8.85 -5.09 4.79
CA ILE A 125 -9.48 -5.67 3.59
C ILE A 125 -9.18 -4.81 2.36
N ILE A 126 -9.29 -3.48 2.46
CA ILE A 126 -9.00 -2.56 1.35
C ILE A 126 -7.56 -2.71 0.88
N ILE A 127 -6.60 -2.72 1.82
CA ILE A 127 -5.17 -2.90 1.51
C ILE A 127 -4.94 -4.26 0.86
N PHE A 128 -5.54 -5.33 1.39
CA PHE A 128 -5.41 -6.68 0.85
C PHE A 128 -5.97 -6.78 -0.58
N LEU A 129 -7.13 -6.20 -0.85
CA LEU A 129 -7.72 -6.13 -2.18
C LEU A 129 -6.84 -5.32 -3.14
N GLY A 130 -6.29 -4.19 -2.70
CA GLY A 130 -5.34 -3.40 -3.48
C GLY A 130 -4.10 -4.21 -3.88
N LEU A 131 -3.52 -4.96 -2.94
CA LEU A 131 -2.38 -5.83 -3.19
C LEU A 131 -2.71 -6.99 -4.14
N LEU A 132 -3.88 -7.63 -3.99
CA LEU A 132 -4.35 -8.67 -4.90
C LEU A 132 -4.53 -8.13 -6.33
N MET A 133 -5.10 -6.94 -6.47
CA MET A 133 -5.21 -6.27 -7.77
C MET A 133 -3.84 -5.95 -8.37
N ALA A 134 -2.88 -5.49 -7.55
CA ALA A 134 -1.50 -5.24 -7.96
C ALA A 134 -0.77 -6.52 -8.43
N VAL A 135 -1.01 -7.66 -7.78
CA VAL A 135 -0.43 -8.94 -8.18
C VAL A 135 -1.12 -9.49 -9.43
N ARG A 136 -2.45 -9.42 -9.52
CA ARG A 136 -3.22 -9.89 -10.68
C ARG A 136 -2.82 -9.13 -11.95
N THR A 137 -2.68 -7.81 -11.86
CA THR A 137 -2.20 -6.97 -12.96
C THR A 137 -0.76 -7.32 -13.36
N GLY A 138 0.13 -7.52 -12.37
CA GLY A 138 1.51 -7.97 -12.60
C GLY A 138 1.62 -9.36 -13.25
N TYR A 139 0.77 -10.32 -12.86
CA TYR A 139 0.79 -11.70 -13.39
C TYR A 139 0.33 -11.74 -14.84
N ARG A 140 -0.78 -11.04 -15.16
CA ARG A 140 -1.32 -10.96 -16.52
C ARG A 140 -0.28 -10.41 -17.50
N ARG A 141 0.57 -9.49 -17.05
CA ARG A 141 1.70 -8.94 -17.84
C ARG A 141 2.75 -9.99 -18.18
N ARG A 142 3.09 -10.90 -17.27
CA ARG A 142 4.15 -11.91 -17.48
C ARG A 142 3.75 -13.01 -18.45
N HIS A 143 2.45 -13.26 -18.60
CA HIS A 143 1.92 -14.31 -19.47
C HIS A 143 1.56 -13.85 -20.89
N HIS A 144 1.47 -12.54 -21.12
CA HIS A 144 1.21 -11.94 -22.44
C HIS A 144 2.44 -11.25 -23.05
N ALA A 145 3.58 -11.28 -22.36
CA ALA A 145 4.88 -10.82 -22.85
C ALA A 145 5.72 -12.03 -23.28
#